data_AF-A0A0C1ZIH7-F1
#
_entry.id   AF-A0A0C1ZIH7-F1
#
_cell.length_a   1.000
_cell.length_b   1.000
_cell.length_c   1.000
_cell.angle_alpha   90.00
_cell.angle_beta   90.00
_cell.angle_gamma   90.00
#
_symmetry.space_group_name_H-M   'P 1'
#
loop_
_entity.id
_entity.type
_entity.pdbx_description
1 polymer ?
#
loop_
_entity_poly.entity_id
_entity_poly.type
_entity_poly.pdbx_seq_one_letter_code
_entity_poly.pdbx_strand_id
1 'polypeptide(L)'
;MLRSATTGLSFRLRSITQFMADAGLGSNLPGTATDQWRRIERSLRVGAICVVERSRELSRYTDEQIVEPDSSPPPAPPEPLEPLDRSLIITRCDPALASEPLRFTYLLRELAGRPVTLRVISDSFPGRVVYQRALSPSETADGAHNDTWDGRVTHPGEQAPRRLAAEYGPCLLELEHNSVYRDEAGFVIAEPDYIVEFADLHFATNRELLLPLADPPEHQPDTPRAAPLHVIAAALEFAADHPEREIVVYGHTDTAGAAGHNDNLSEERARTVALYLAGDREAWAAHAQEHHQRADFKRVHRWAAERFAWATDPGSLGNEWNDAARRARAEFRRRCNELLGTELAQGVKQNVNDWLAIFDLYDVAVSRYLECEPRHLPALRAAISFAEPAIISCGEHWPVVMPDQDGVTERLNRRVEVMFFQPGELPAQHGGEDPPGDEIYASGRYQQVRLGTVSSDEALLRITLLDEHADPMPSAKYEVNTRAGPWTGVADADGVASIPRALVDTSIKLLWAAPDDEQQRYWSNHDLATDGETDEGVLRRLANLGFDGFGDPEHAVIKFQRFLGIPPTGKFEDVAELVNDWYVAGRRPEPNPEDYDWPEQEPDDHDHDHDHGHDHHGE
;
A
#
# COMPACT_ATOMS: atom_id res chain seq x y z
N MET A 1 7.03 -37.87 19.74
CA MET A 1 7.57 -38.45 18.48
C MET A 1 9.10 -38.55 18.49
N LEU A 2 9.88 -37.53 18.90
CA LEU A 2 11.36 -37.61 18.92
C LEU A 2 11.99 -38.68 19.85
N ARG A 3 11.38 -38.99 21.01
CA ARG A 3 11.87 -40.07 21.90
C ARG A 3 11.67 -41.48 21.31
N SER A 4 10.71 -41.64 20.40
CA SER A 4 10.44 -42.90 19.71
C SER A 4 11.42 -43.12 18.56
N ALA A 5 11.76 -42.05 17.82
CA ALA A 5 12.70 -42.09 16.69
C ALA A 5 14.18 -42.25 17.08
N THR A 6 14.53 -42.04 18.35
CA THR A 6 15.93 -42.05 18.83
C THR A 6 16.34 -43.34 19.54
N THR A 7 15.46 -44.35 19.61
CA THR A 7 15.74 -45.64 20.27
C THR A 7 16.79 -46.51 19.54
N GLY A 8 17.10 -46.21 18.27
CA GLY A 8 18.13 -46.90 17.49
C GLY A 8 19.38 -46.08 17.15
N LEU A 9 19.38 -44.77 17.45
CA LEU A 9 20.49 -43.87 17.10
C LEU A 9 21.36 -43.65 18.34
N SER A 10 22.49 -44.37 18.42
CA SER A 10 23.52 -44.08 19.42
C SER A 10 24.20 -42.76 19.07
N PHE A 11 23.58 -41.64 19.39
CA PHE A 11 24.27 -40.36 19.34
C PHE A 11 25.36 -40.36 20.42
N ARG A 12 26.61 -40.22 20.00
CA ARG A 12 27.70 -39.97 20.95
C ARG A 12 27.42 -38.61 21.57
N LEU A 13 27.18 -38.56 22.89
CA LEU A 13 26.90 -37.33 23.64
C LEU A 13 27.85 -36.17 23.30
N ARG A 14 29.13 -36.47 23.04
CA ARG A 14 30.13 -35.50 22.55
C ARG A 14 29.72 -34.75 21.29
N SER A 15 29.07 -35.39 20.32
CA SER A 15 28.68 -34.78 19.05
C SER A 15 27.55 -33.76 19.24
N ILE A 16 26.64 -34.02 20.19
CA ILE A 16 25.58 -33.07 20.55
C ILE A 16 26.17 -31.91 21.36
N THR A 17 27.07 -32.19 22.32
CA THR A 17 27.73 -31.14 23.10
C THR A 17 28.58 -30.21 22.23
N GLN A 18 29.28 -30.76 21.23
CA GLN A 18 30.07 -29.98 20.28
C GLN A 18 29.17 -29.12 19.38
N PHE A 19 28.11 -29.70 18.81
CA PHE A 19 27.12 -28.94 18.03
C PHE A 19 26.50 -27.78 18.83
N MET A 20 26.17 -28.02 20.11
CA MET A 20 25.66 -26.96 20.97
C MET A 20 26.71 -25.88 21.25
N ALA A 21 27.97 -26.24 21.45
CA ALA A 21 29.05 -25.27 21.65
C ALA A 21 29.27 -24.42 20.38
N ASP A 22 29.27 -25.05 19.20
CA ASP A 22 29.50 -24.40 17.92
C ASP A 22 28.33 -23.47 17.52
N ALA A 23 27.10 -23.78 17.95
CA ALA A 23 25.92 -22.92 17.79
C ALA A 23 25.76 -21.85 18.89
N GLY A 24 26.77 -21.65 19.76
CA GLY A 24 26.71 -20.68 20.86
C GLY A 24 25.78 -21.04 22.03
N LEU A 25 25.14 -22.22 21.98
CA LEU A 25 24.21 -22.73 23.00
C LEU A 25 24.92 -23.50 24.13
N GLY A 26 26.20 -23.81 23.94
CA GLY A 26 27.03 -24.60 24.86
C GLY A 26 28.06 -23.74 25.58
N SER A 27 27.63 -22.89 26.51
CA SER A 27 28.55 -22.39 27.53
C SER A 27 28.64 -23.40 28.69
N ASN A 28 29.81 -23.46 29.34
CA ASN A 28 30.15 -24.34 30.46
C ASN A 28 29.12 -24.30 31.61
N LEU A 29 28.02 -25.05 31.49
CA LEU A 29 26.93 -25.03 32.47
C LEU A 29 26.75 -26.43 33.10
N PRO A 30 26.83 -26.53 34.44
CA PRO A 30 26.62 -27.79 35.13
C PRO A 30 25.13 -28.16 35.07
N GLY A 31 24.82 -29.31 34.48
CA GLY A 31 23.46 -29.81 34.39
C GLY A 31 23.44 -31.25 33.92
N THR A 32 22.44 -32.03 34.35
CA THR A 32 22.30 -33.41 33.91
C THR A 32 21.88 -33.46 32.45
N ALA A 33 22.18 -34.55 31.73
CA ALA A 33 21.77 -34.71 30.32
C ALA A 33 20.25 -34.50 30.12
N THR A 34 19.44 -34.81 31.14
CA THR A 34 17.99 -34.60 31.16
C THR A 34 17.61 -33.12 31.09
N ASP A 35 18.34 -32.24 31.77
CA ASP A 35 18.08 -30.79 31.79
C ASP A 35 18.44 -30.14 30.46
N GLN A 36 19.52 -30.61 29.84
CA GLN A 36 19.93 -30.18 28.50
C GLN A 36 18.88 -30.57 27.45
N TRP A 37 18.34 -31.78 27.53
CA TRP A 37 17.26 -32.23 26.63
C TRP A 37 15.97 -31.44 26.77
N ARG A 38 15.54 -31.08 27.99
CA ARG A 38 14.34 -30.24 28.18
C ARG A 38 14.51 -28.83 27.60
N ARG A 39 15.73 -28.29 27.61
CA ARG A 39 16.00 -26.98 27.00
C ARG A 39 15.93 -27.03 25.48
N ILE A 40 16.52 -28.06 24.86
CA ILE A 40 16.38 -28.29 23.42
C ILE A 40 14.90 -28.42 23.05
N GLU A 41 14.12 -29.20 23.80
CA GLU A 41 12.68 -29.34 23.57
C GLU A 41 11.93 -28.00 23.69
N ARG A 42 12.32 -27.16 24.65
CA ARG A 42 11.74 -25.81 24.80
C ARG A 42 12.09 -24.90 23.62
N SER A 43 13.35 -24.88 23.20
CA SER A 43 13.81 -24.08 22.07
C SER A 43 13.18 -24.52 20.74
N LEU A 44 12.96 -25.82 20.55
CA LEU A 44 12.18 -26.34 19.41
C LEU A 44 10.72 -25.90 19.46
N ARG A 45 10.10 -25.83 20.66
CA ARG A 45 8.70 -25.39 20.81
C ARG A 45 8.48 -23.91 20.57
N VAL A 46 9.45 -23.07 20.91
CA VAL A 46 9.35 -21.61 20.70
C VAL A 46 9.91 -21.19 19.34
N GLY A 47 10.21 -22.14 18.45
CA GLY A 47 10.75 -21.85 17.11
C GLY A 47 12.19 -21.36 17.08
N ALA A 48 12.85 -21.20 18.24
CA ALA A 48 14.22 -20.72 18.32
C ALA A 48 15.26 -21.69 17.71
N ILE A 49 14.90 -22.95 17.48
CA ILE A 49 15.71 -23.94 16.77
C ILE A 49 14.77 -24.78 15.88
N CYS A 50 15.23 -25.17 14.70
CA CYS A 50 14.55 -26.11 13.79
C CYS A 50 15.47 -27.32 13.53
N VAL A 51 14.91 -28.53 13.48
CA VAL A 51 15.66 -29.74 13.06
C VAL A 51 15.24 -30.08 11.65
N VAL A 52 16.21 -30.04 10.72
CA VAL A 52 16.01 -30.46 9.33
C VAL A 52 16.75 -31.78 9.12
N GLU A 53 16.03 -32.82 8.71
CA GLU A 53 16.62 -34.09 8.31
C GLU A 53 17.19 -33.93 6.89
N ARG A 54 18.51 -34.10 6.73
CA ARG A 54 19.14 -34.20 5.41
C ARG A 54 19.34 -35.66 5.06
N SER A 55 18.70 -36.14 4.00
CA SER A 55 19.04 -37.42 3.41
C SER A 55 20.43 -37.33 2.80
N ARG A 56 21.40 -38.04 3.38
CA ARG A 56 22.71 -38.23 2.75
C ARG A 56 22.61 -39.43 1.83
N GLU A 57 22.48 -39.18 0.52
CA GLU A 57 22.94 -40.17 -0.45
C GLU A 57 24.47 -40.19 -0.40
N LEU A 58 25.01 -41.23 0.22
CA LEU A 58 26.43 -41.54 0.15
C LEU A 58 26.78 -41.82 -1.32
N SER A 59 27.71 -41.03 -1.85
CA SER A 59 28.36 -41.25 -3.14
C SER A 59 28.83 -42.71 -3.26
N ARG A 60 28.29 -43.43 -4.24
CA ARG A 60 28.70 -44.79 -4.58
C ARG A 60 30.04 -44.74 -5.32
N TYR A 61 31.12 -44.74 -4.56
CA TYR A 61 32.39 -45.30 -5.03
C TYR A 61 32.85 -46.34 -4.02
N THR A 62 32.46 -47.58 -4.28
CA THR A 62 33.13 -48.78 -3.76
C THR A 62 33.54 -49.60 -4.96
N ASP A 63 34.84 -49.87 -5.03
CA ASP A 63 35.47 -50.82 -5.94
C ASP A 63 34.78 -52.20 -5.92
N GLU A 64 34.93 -52.89 -7.05
CA GLU A 64 34.64 -54.31 -7.30
C GLU A 64 33.16 -54.70 -7.47
N GLN A 65 32.74 -54.86 -8.73
CA GLN A 65 32.22 -56.14 -9.22
C GLN A 65 32.24 -56.20 -10.76
N ILE A 66 33.08 -57.12 -11.25
CA ILE A 66 33.19 -57.55 -12.64
C ILE A 66 31.88 -58.23 -13.05
N VAL A 67 31.26 -57.75 -14.13
CA VAL A 67 30.21 -58.48 -14.85
C VAL A 67 30.58 -58.48 -16.34
N GLU A 68 30.74 -59.68 -16.91
CA GLU A 68 30.92 -59.91 -18.35
C GLU A 68 29.61 -59.68 -19.13
N PRO A 69 29.67 -59.42 -20.44
CA PRO A 69 28.74 -58.53 -21.13
C PRO A 69 27.51 -59.25 -21.68
N ASP A 70 26.34 -58.61 -21.58
CA ASP A 70 25.19 -58.94 -22.43
C ASP A 70 25.08 -57.90 -23.56
N SER A 71 24.84 -58.42 -24.75
CA SER A 71 25.00 -57.75 -26.04
C SER A 71 24.00 -56.60 -26.23
N SER A 72 24.49 -55.36 -26.15
CA SER A 72 23.79 -54.17 -26.64
C SER A 72 24.42 -53.68 -27.95
N PRO A 73 23.63 -53.12 -28.87
CA PRO A 73 24.11 -52.62 -30.16
C PRO A 73 25.19 -51.54 -29.96
N PRO A 74 26.11 -51.35 -30.92
CA PRO A 74 27.25 -50.45 -30.75
C PRO A 74 26.75 -49.05 -30.37
N PRO A 75 27.33 -48.43 -29.33
CA PRO A 75 26.98 -47.07 -28.96
C PRO A 75 27.20 -46.16 -30.16
N ALA A 76 26.28 -45.21 -30.33
CA ALA A 76 26.49 -44.08 -31.23
C ALA A 76 27.88 -43.48 -30.95
N PRO A 77 28.61 -43.02 -31.98
CA PRO A 77 29.91 -42.41 -31.77
C PRO A 77 29.79 -41.36 -30.67
N PRO A 78 30.66 -41.39 -29.64
CA PRO A 78 30.61 -40.40 -28.58
C PRO A 78 30.67 -39.02 -29.24
N GLU A 79 29.74 -38.15 -28.85
CA GLU A 79 29.85 -36.74 -29.22
C GLU A 79 31.26 -36.26 -28.87
N PRO A 80 31.90 -35.45 -29.74
CA PRO A 80 33.25 -35.00 -29.49
C PRO A 80 33.31 -34.37 -28.11
N LEU A 81 34.16 -34.92 -27.24
CA LEU A 81 34.49 -34.32 -25.95
C LEU A 81 35.03 -32.92 -26.26
N GLU A 82 34.19 -31.91 -26.03
CA GLU A 82 34.60 -30.51 -26.02
C GLU A 82 35.79 -30.38 -25.05
N PRO A 83 36.83 -29.61 -25.40
CA PRO A 83 38.07 -29.57 -24.64
C PRO A 83 37.82 -29.24 -23.16
N LEU A 84 38.44 -30.03 -22.29
CA LEU A 84 38.42 -29.99 -20.80
C LEU A 84 38.86 -28.66 -20.15
N ASP A 85 39.07 -27.60 -20.94
CA ASP A 85 39.64 -26.32 -20.49
C ASP A 85 38.59 -25.21 -20.31
N ARG A 86 37.33 -25.43 -20.69
CA ARG A 86 36.24 -24.47 -20.42
C ARG A 86 35.84 -24.54 -18.97
N SER A 87 35.77 -23.38 -18.32
CA SER A 87 35.32 -23.26 -16.94
C SER A 87 34.43 -22.04 -16.76
N LEU A 88 33.34 -22.23 -16.04
CA LEU A 88 32.45 -21.18 -15.53
C LEU A 88 32.29 -21.49 -14.04
N ILE A 89 32.81 -20.62 -13.18
CA ILE A 89 32.85 -20.85 -11.73
C ILE A 89 32.56 -19.54 -10.99
N ILE A 90 31.61 -19.55 -10.07
CA ILE A 90 31.39 -18.50 -9.08
C ILE A 90 32.38 -18.75 -7.93
N THR A 91 33.39 -17.91 -7.84
CA THR A 91 34.49 -18.08 -6.86
C THR A 91 34.19 -17.40 -5.53
N ARG A 92 33.29 -16.41 -5.53
CA ARG A 92 32.78 -15.74 -4.34
C ARG A 92 31.36 -15.24 -4.59
N CYS A 93 30.49 -15.40 -3.62
CA CYS A 93 29.20 -14.73 -3.53
C CYS A 93 29.04 -14.31 -2.07
N ASP A 94 28.62 -13.08 -1.82
CA ASP A 94 28.32 -12.66 -0.46
C ASP A 94 27.17 -13.51 0.11
N PRO A 95 27.22 -13.90 1.39
CA PRO A 95 26.28 -14.88 1.95
C PRO A 95 24.87 -14.31 2.13
N ALA A 96 24.72 -12.98 2.09
CA ALA A 96 23.44 -12.30 2.25
C ALA A 96 23.33 -11.09 1.34
N LEU A 97 22.13 -10.87 0.79
CA LEU A 97 21.68 -9.60 0.23
C LEU A 97 21.06 -8.79 1.39
N ALA A 98 21.82 -7.84 1.93
CA ALA A 98 21.40 -6.94 3.01
C ALA A 98 21.17 -5.53 2.47
N SER A 99 21.76 -4.46 3.02
CA SER A 99 21.75 -3.09 2.47
C SER A 99 22.38 -2.98 1.09
N GLU A 100 23.57 -3.57 1.01
CA GLU A 100 24.48 -3.36 -0.09
C GLU A 100 24.09 -4.27 -1.26
N PRO A 101 24.45 -3.90 -2.49
CA PRO A 101 24.37 -4.81 -3.61
C PRO A 101 25.08 -6.13 -3.30
N LEU A 102 24.45 -7.25 -3.64
CA LEU A 102 25.06 -8.57 -3.55
C LEU A 102 26.31 -8.57 -4.43
N ARG A 103 27.49 -8.69 -3.82
CA ARG A 103 28.75 -8.74 -4.56
C ARG A 103 29.12 -10.19 -4.83
N PHE A 104 29.60 -10.43 -6.04
CA PHE A 104 30.07 -11.75 -6.42
C PHE A 104 31.22 -11.65 -7.42
N THR A 105 32.03 -12.70 -7.43
CA THR A 105 33.19 -12.85 -8.30
C THR A 105 33.06 -14.17 -9.04
N TYR A 106 33.23 -14.14 -10.36
CA TYR A 106 33.20 -15.33 -11.19
C TYR A 106 34.42 -15.40 -12.12
N LEU A 107 34.78 -16.62 -12.51
CA LEU A 107 35.90 -16.93 -13.38
C LEU A 107 35.36 -17.60 -14.65
N LEU A 108 35.74 -17.05 -15.81
CA LEU A 108 35.45 -17.66 -17.11
C LEU A 108 36.75 -18.02 -17.84
N ARG A 109 36.72 -19.14 -18.56
CA ARG A 109 37.79 -19.59 -19.46
C ARG A 109 37.20 -20.18 -20.72
N GLU A 110 37.73 -19.78 -21.87
CA GLU A 110 37.34 -20.25 -23.21
C GLU A 110 35.84 -20.00 -23.50
N LEU A 111 35.28 -18.94 -22.91
CA LEU A 111 33.88 -18.48 -23.07
C LEU A 111 33.77 -17.05 -23.63
N ALA A 112 34.89 -16.41 -23.97
CA ALA A 112 34.92 -15.07 -24.55
C ALA A 112 33.99 -14.92 -25.76
N GLY A 113 33.05 -13.97 -25.67
CA GLY A 113 32.08 -13.67 -26.74
C GLY A 113 30.97 -14.71 -26.91
N ARG A 114 30.89 -15.72 -26.03
CA ARG A 114 29.80 -16.69 -26.02
C ARG A 114 28.65 -16.23 -25.12
N PRO A 115 27.40 -16.64 -25.39
CA PRO A 115 26.27 -16.25 -24.56
C PRO A 115 26.38 -16.88 -23.17
N VAL A 116 26.50 -16.05 -22.14
CA VAL A 116 26.40 -16.46 -20.74
C VAL A 116 25.30 -15.63 -20.10
N THR A 117 24.40 -16.29 -19.37
CA THR A 117 23.28 -15.64 -18.68
C THR A 117 23.56 -15.65 -17.19
N LEU A 118 23.36 -14.50 -16.55
CA LEU A 118 23.31 -14.37 -15.11
C LEU A 118 21.86 -14.35 -14.66
N ARG A 119 21.53 -15.16 -13.66
CA ARG A 119 20.19 -15.22 -13.05
C ARG A 119 20.26 -15.13 -11.54
N VAL A 120 19.21 -14.58 -10.95
CA VAL A 120 18.87 -14.78 -9.54
C VAL A 120 17.59 -15.59 -9.49
N ILE A 121 17.63 -16.68 -8.72
CA ILE A 121 16.58 -17.68 -8.67
C ILE A 121 16.12 -17.84 -7.22
N SER A 122 14.79 -17.96 -7.04
CA SER A 122 14.17 -18.30 -5.78
C SER A 122 13.01 -19.25 -6.03
N ASP A 123 12.97 -20.38 -5.32
CA ASP A 123 11.86 -21.33 -5.43
C ASP A 123 10.56 -20.79 -4.83
N SER A 124 10.64 -19.76 -3.98
CA SER A 124 9.48 -19.09 -3.37
C SER A 124 8.94 -17.94 -4.22
N PHE A 125 9.69 -17.48 -5.24
CA PHE A 125 9.29 -16.35 -6.08
C PHE A 125 8.39 -16.83 -7.25
N PRO A 126 7.28 -16.11 -7.57
CA PRO A 126 6.45 -16.44 -8.72
C PRO A 126 7.26 -16.50 -10.02
N GLY A 127 7.19 -17.61 -10.76
CA GLY A 127 7.98 -17.80 -11.98
C GLY A 127 9.45 -18.17 -11.75
N ARG A 128 9.89 -18.31 -10.49
CA ARG A 128 11.20 -18.79 -10.02
C ARG A 128 12.40 -17.91 -10.34
N VAL A 129 12.39 -17.19 -11.47
CA VAL A 129 13.45 -16.27 -11.88
C VAL A 129 13.11 -14.86 -11.40
N VAL A 130 13.92 -14.36 -10.47
CA VAL A 130 13.79 -13.02 -9.90
C VAL A 130 14.41 -11.97 -10.82
N TYR A 131 15.60 -12.30 -11.32
CA TYR A 131 16.42 -11.40 -12.13
C TYR A 131 17.13 -12.20 -13.21
N GLN A 132 17.24 -11.64 -14.40
CA GLN A 132 18.00 -12.24 -15.49
C GLN A 132 18.61 -11.18 -16.39
N ARG A 133 19.89 -11.34 -16.73
CA ARG A 133 20.50 -10.62 -17.85
C ARG A 133 21.52 -11.48 -18.60
N ALA A 134 21.73 -11.15 -19.87
CA ALA A 134 22.89 -11.65 -20.61
C ALA A 134 24.15 -10.86 -20.22
N LEU A 135 25.28 -11.57 -20.08
CA LEU A 135 26.59 -10.93 -19.90
C LEU A 135 27.08 -10.34 -21.22
N SER A 136 27.75 -9.19 -21.15
CA SER A 136 28.36 -8.53 -22.30
C SER A 136 29.64 -9.25 -22.79
N PRO A 137 30.15 -8.93 -23.99
CA PRO A 137 31.41 -9.49 -24.48
C PRO A 137 32.62 -9.23 -23.56
N SER A 138 32.66 -8.09 -22.86
CA SER A 138 33.72 -7.79 -21.88
C SER A 138 33.60 -8.65 -20.62
N GLU A 139 32.38 -8.95 -20.19
CA GLU A 139 32.09 -9.75 -18.99
C GLU A 139 32.25 -11.25 -19.24
N THR A 140 32.30 -11.67 -20.52
CA THR A 140 32.55 -13.06 -20.90
C THR A 140 34.01 -13.34 -21.24
N ALA A 141 34.88 -12.31 -21.25
CA ALA A 141 36.30 -12.46 -21.53
C ALA A 141 36.99 -13.40 -20.54
N ASP A 142 38.08 -14.05 -20.95
CA ASP A 142 38.80 -14.98 -20.07
C ASP A 142 39.42 -14.23 -18.89
N GLY A 143 39.14 -14.70 -17.68
CA GLY A 143 39.62 -14.08 -16.45
C GLY A 143 38.58 -14.02 -15.35
N ALA A 144 38.96 -13.35 -14.26
CA ALA A 144 38.11 -13.11 -13.11
C ALA A 144 37.37 -11.78 -13.28
N HIS A 145 36.08 -11.79 -12.97
CA HIS A 145 35.18 -10.65 -13.06
C HIS A 145 34.54 -10.41 -11.70
N ASN A 146 34.42 -9.14 -11.33
CA ASN A 146 33.65 -8.72 -10.17
C ASN A 146 32.40 -8.03 -10.65
N ASP A 147 31.28 -8.35 -10.04
CA ASP A 147 30.00 -7.77 -10.39
C ASP A 147 29.12 -7.66 -9.13
N THR A 148 28.05 -6.89 -9.26
CA THR A 148 27.14 -6.57 -8.18
C THR A 148 25.71 -6.59 -8.66
N TRP A 149 24.80 -7.09 -7.84
CA TRP A 149 23.37 -6.98 -8.09
C TRP A 149 22.70 -6.22 -6.95
N ASP A 150 21.97 -5.15 -7.29
CA ASP A 150 21.35 -4.23 -6.33
C ASP A 150 20.14 -4.81 -5.58
N GLY A 151 19.74 -6.03 -5.93
CA GLY A 151 18.60 -6.72 -5.36
C GLY A 151 17.28 -6.40 -6.04
N ARG A 152 17.27 -5.68 -7.17
CA ARG A 152 16.02 -5.32 -7.86
C ARG A 152 15.52 -6.43 -8.78
N VAL A 153 14.21 -6.66 -8.71
CA VAL A 153 13.47 -7.64 -9.50
C VAL A 153 13.31 -7.14 -10.95
N THR A 154 13.45 -8.05 -11.92
CA THR A 154 13.18 -7.76 -13.34
C THR A 154 12.22 -8.83 -13.89
N HIS A 155 10.95 -8.75 -13.52
CA HIS A 155 9.90 -9.67 -13.97
C HIS A 155 8.96 -8.97 -14.96
N PRO A 156 8.51 -9.64 -16.05
CA PRO A 156 7.50 -9.08 -16.96
C PRO A 156 6.21 -8.74 -16.20
N GLY A 157 5.75 -7.49 -16.28
CA GLY A 157 4.50 -7.00 -15.67
C GLY A 157 4.67 -6.02 -14.49
N GLU A 158 5.87 -5.83 -13.95
CA GLU A 158 6.11 -4.83 -12.88
C GLU A 158 6.35 -3.43 -13.45
N GLN A 159 5.55 -2.45 -13.00
CA GLN A 159 5.61 -1.06 -13.48
C GLN A 159 6.79 -0.24 -12.89
N ALA A 160 7.47 -0.75 -11.85
CA ALA A 160 8.67 -0.13 -11.27
C ALA A 160 9.57 -1.20 -10.59
N PRO A 161 10.91 -1.06 -10.66
CA PRO A 161 11.83 -2.07 -10.13
C PRO A 161 11.86 -2.05 -8.60
N ARG A 162 11.22 -3.04 -7.97
CA ARG A 162 11.24 -3.24 -6.51
C ARG A 162 12.41 -4.11 -6.06
N ARG A 163 12.83 -3.96 -4.81
CA ARG A 163 13.86 -4.81 -4.19
C ARG A 163 13.26 -6.15 -3.76
N LEU A 164 14.01 -7.24 -3.88
CA LEU A 164 13.56 -8.58 -3.53
C LEU A 164 13.32 -8.69 -2.01
N ALA A 165 12.09 -9.08 -1.63
CA ALA A 165 11.69 -9.22 -0.22
C ALA A 165 12.21 -10.52 0.41
N ALA A 166 12.48 -10.48 1.73
CA ALA A 166 13.08 -11.59 2.46
C ALA A 166 12.25 -12.89 2.46
N GLU A 167 10.93 -12.78 2.31
CA GLU A 167 10.01 -13.92 2.16
C GLU A 167 10.32 -14.79 0.94
N TYR A 168 10.98 -14.24 -0.07
CA TYR A 168 11.44 -14.97 -1.25
C TYR A 168 12.83 -15.59 -1.05
N GLY A 169 13.41 -15.53 0.14
CA GLY A 169 14.64 -16.26 0.47
C GLY A 169 14.39 -17.73 0.84
N PRO A 170 15.43 -18.60 0.80
CA PRO A 170 16.78 -18.36 0.29
C PRO A 170 16.84 -18.30 -1.25
N CYS A 171 17.90 -17.68 -1.79
CA CYS A 171 18.08 -17.47 -3.23
C CYS A 171 19.38 -18.11 -3.77
N LEU A 172 19.43 -18.29 -5.08
CA LEU A 172 20.60 -18.75 -5.83
C LEU A 172 21.01 -17.70 -6.86
N LEU A 173 22.28 -17.34 -6.87
CA LEU A 173 22.94 -16.69 -8.00
C LEU A 173 23.41 -17.77 -8.96
N GLU A 174 22.97 -17.72 -10.21
CA GLU A 174 23.29 -18.70 -11.25
C GLU A 174 24.00 -18.03 -12.43
N LEU A 175 25.04 -18.67 -12.92
CA LEU A 175 25.64 -18.40 -14.22
C LEU A 175 25.44 -19.60 -15.13
N GLU A 176 24.90 -19.40 -16.33
CA GLU A 176 24.63 -20.46 -17.29
C GLU A 176 25.09 -20.07 -18.70
N HIS A 177 25.97 -20.87 -19.31
CA HIS A 177 26.21 -20.86 -20.75
C HIS A 177 25.31 -21.87 -21.48
N ASN A 178 25.20 -23.08 -20.92
CA ASN A 178 24.31 -24.15 -21.36
C ASN A 178 24.15 -25.17 -20.22
N SER A 179 23.38 -26.25 -20.46
CA SER A 179 23.12 -27.32 -19.48
C SER A 179 24.35 -28.02 -18.90
N VAL A 180 25.52 -27.93 -19.54
CA VAL A 180 26.78 -28.55 -19.10
C VAL A 180 27.67 -27.54 -18.36
N TYR A 181 27.65 -26.27 -18.77
CA TYR A 181 28.46 -25.20 -18.19
C TYR A 181 27.56 -24.22 -17.43
N ARG A 182 27.33 -24.57 -16.17
CA ARG A 182 26.53 -23.82 -15.20
C ARG A 182 27.17 -23.91 -13.83
N ASP A 183 27.09 -22.83 -13.05
CA ASP A 183 27.46 -22.82 -11.64
C ASP A 183 26.46 -21.97 -10.83
N GLU A 184 26.34 -22.29 -9.55
CA GLU A 184 25.38 -21.63 -8.66
C GLU A 184 25.95 -21.39 -7.26
N ALA A 185 25.58 -20.26 -6.67
CA ALA A 185 25.96 -19.88 -5.31
C ALA A 185 24.73 -19.41 -4.53
N GLY A 186 24.53 -19.99 -3.35
CA GLY A 186 23.40 -19.63 -2.49
C GLY A 186 23.69 -18.39 -1.62
N PHE A 187 22.67 -17.58 -1.42
CA PHE A 187 22.67 -16.46 -0.50
C PHE A 187 21.28 -16.32 0.16
N VAL A 188 21.23 -15.67 1.32
CA VAL A 188 19.95 -15.32 1.98
C VAL A 188 19.61 -13.86 1.74
N ILE A 189 18.35 -13.49 1.92
CA ILE A 189 17.97 -12.09 1.98
C ILE A 189 17.94 -11.74 3.46
N ALA A 190 18.71 -10.73 3.87
CA ALA A 190 18.71 -10.32 5.26
C ALA A 190 17.36 -9.69 5.61
N GLU A 191 16.81 -10.07 6.76
CA GLU A 191 15.70 -9.34 7.36
C GLU A 191 16.20 -7.95 7.80
N PRO A 192 15.35 -6.92 7.76
CA PRO A 192 15.70 -5.61 8.27
C PRO A 192 16.09 -5.70 9.75
N ASP A 193 17.03 -4.87 10.19
CA ASP A 193 17.39 -4.80 11.60
C ASP A 193 16.22 -4.24 12.44
N TYR A 194 15.38 -3.36 11.83
CA TYR A 194 14.27 -2.68 12.48
C TYR A 194 13.03 -2.52 11.59
N ILE A 195 11.85 -2.46 12.22
CA ILE A 195 10.58 -2.11 11.58
C ILE A 195 10.13 -0.74 12.07
N VAL A 196 10.01 0.20 11.14
CA VAL A 196 9.54 1.57 11.40
C VAL A 196 8.17 1.74 10.80
N GLU A 197 7.22 2.13 11.64
CA GLU A 197 5.88 2.49 11.19
C GLU A 197 5.87 3.94 10.74
N PHE A 198 5.20 4.26 9.62
CA PHE A 198 5.15 5.63 9.11
C PHE A 198 3.84 6.03 8.45
N ALA A 199 3.61 7.34 8.34
CA ALA A 199 2.49 7.89 7.58
C ALA A 199 2.86 9.19 6.83
N ASP A 200 2.27 9.38 5.64
CA ASP A 200 2.64 10.47 4.72
C ASP A 200 1.60 11.58 4.62
N LEU A 201 2.10 12.80 4.68
CA LEU A 201 1.32 14.01 4.50
C LEU A 201 1.84 14.75 3.26
N HIS A 202 0.99 14.94 2.26
CA HIS A 202 1.40 15.54 0.97
C HIS A 202 1.11 17.04 0.93
N PHE A 203 2.04 17.80 0.35
CA PHE A 203 1.99 19.26 0.29
C PHE A 203 1.91 19.78 -1.14
N ALA A 204 1.25 20.93 -1.29
CA ALA A 204 1.24 21.66 -2.55
C ALA A 204 2.64 22.25 -2.87
N THR A 205 2.82 22.67 -4.11
CA THR A 205 4.07 23.29 -4.57
C THR A 205 4.36 24.57 -3.78
N ASN A 206 5.60 24.69 -3.29
CA ASN A 206 6.08 25.81 -2.47
C ASN A 206 5.10 26.14 -1.31
N ARG A 207 4.70 25.10 -0.59
CA ARG A 207 3.79 25.17 0.55
C ARG A 207 4.23 24.31 1.73
N GLU A 208 4.01 24.86 2.91
CA GLU A 208 4.43 24.33 4.21
C GLU A 208 3.27 24.15 5.20
N LEU A 209 2.02 24.44 4.81
CA LEU A 209 0.87 24.32 5.71
C LEU A 209 0.18 22.96 5.66
N LEU A 210 -0.16 22.43 6.84
CA LEU A 210 -1.04 21.28 6.99
C LEU A 210 -2.48 21.67 6.63
N LEU A 211 -2.89 21.31 5.41
CA LEU A 211 -4.26 21.51 4.91
C LEU A 211 -5.12 20.27 5.19
N PRO A 212 -6.45 20.42 5.27
CA PRO A 212 -7.31 19.31 5.66
C PRO A 212 -7.55 18.32 4.51
N LEU A 213 -7.26 18.75 3.28
CA LEU A 213 -7.27 17.96 2.07
C LEU A 213 -6.03 18.31 1.26
N ALA A 214 -5.34 17.30 0.74
CA ALA A 214 -4.29 17.51 -0.24
C ALA A 214 -4.91 17.85 -1.61
N ASP A 215 -4.13 18.51 -2.47
CA ASP A 215 -4.48 18.57 -3.88
C ASP A 215 -4.36 17.19 -4.53
N PRO A 216 -5.27 16.85 -5.47
CA PRO A 216 -5.08 15.67 -6.29
C PRO A 216 -3.79 15.80 -7.10
N PRO A 217 -3.15 14.68 -7.50
CA PRO A 217 -1.99 14.72 -8.40
C PRO A 217 -2.32 15.53 -9.66
N GLU A 218 -1.40 16.39 -10.11
CA GLU A 218 -1.62 17.24 -11.30
C GLU A 218 -1.94 16.41 -12.55
N HIS A 219 -1.35 15.21 -12.65
CA HIS A 219 -1.54 14.28 -13.77
C HIS A 219 -2.75 13.33 -13.59
N GLN A 220 -3.41 13.33 -12.43
CA GLN A 220 -4.52 12.43 -12.11
C GLN A 220 -5.57 13.15 -11.23
N PRO A 221 -6.29 14.15 -11.77
CA PRO A 221 -7.22 15.00 -11.01
C PRO A 221 -8.40 14.24 -10.41
N ASP A 222 -8.74 13.07 -10.96
CA ASP A 222 -9.84 12.21 -10.52
C ASP A 222 -9.45 11.27 -9.37
N THR A 223 -8.18 11.28 -8.95
CA THR A 223 -7.73 10.51 -7.78
C THR A 223 -8.36 11.10 -6.51
N PRO A 224 -8.88 10.26 -5.59
CA PRO A 224 -9.33 10.71 -4.28
C PRO A 224 -8.26 11.59 -3.61
N ARG A 225 -8.69 12.74 -3.08
CA ARG A 225 -7.79 13.64 -2.35
C ARG A 225 -7.25 12.89 -1.15
N ALA A 226 -5.94 12.95 -0.93
CA ALA A 226 -5.41 12.47 0.35
C ALA A 226 -6.02 13.30 1.48
N ALA A 227 -6.27 12.63 2.61
CA ALA A 227 -6.86 13.21 3.81
C ALA A 227 -5.82 13.33 4.93
N PRO A 228 -4.99 14.39 4.95
CA PRO A 228 -3.95 14.59 5.95
C PRO A 228 -4.40 14.41 7.40
N LEU A 229 -5.61 14.87 7.75
CA LEU A 229 -6.14 14.75 9.11
C LEU A 229 -6.41 13.30 9.53
N HIS A 230 -6.65 12.40 8.57
CA HIS A 230 -6.80 10.98 8.85
C HIS A 230 -5.44 10.34 9.17
N VAL A 231 -4.39 10.74 8.45
CA VAL A 231 -3.01 10.35 8.80
C VAL A 231 -2.63 10.84 10.20
N ILE A 232 -3.03 12.06 10.58
CA ILE A 232 -2.83 12.55 11.96
C ILE A 232 -3.59 11.68 12.97
N ALA A 233 -4.84 11.30 12.70
CA ALA A 233 -5.60 10.43 13.58
C ALA A 233 -4.88 9.08 13.79
N ALA A 234 -4.47 8.41 12.71
CA ALA A 234 -3.73 7.16 12.78
C ALA A 234 -2.43 7.29 13.58
N ALA A 235 -1.69 8.39 13.41
CA ALA A 235 -0.49 8.67 14.19
C ALA A 235 -0.78 8.86 15.68
N LEU A 236 -1.87 9.55 16.05
CA LEU A 236 -2.27 9.76 17.45
C LEU A 236 -2.72 8.46 18.12
N GLU A 237 -3.48 7.63 17.42
CA GLU A 237 -3.91 6.32 17.90
C GLU A 237 -2.71 5.40 18.12
N PHE A 238 -1.84 5.29 17.11
CA PHE A 238 -0.64 4.46 17.20
C PHE A 238 0.30 4.93 18.32
N ALA A 239 0.50 6.23 18.50
CA ALA A 239 1.29 6.77 19.60
C ALA A 239 0.71 6.40 20.98
N ALA A 240 -0.62 6.37 21.10
CA ALA A 240 -1.29 6.01 22.34
C ALA A 240 -1.19 4.52 22.67
N ASP A 241 -1.23 3.66 21.65
CA ASP A 241 -1.05 2.21 21.79
C ASP A 241 0.41 1.80 21.99
N HIS A 242 1.35 2.64 21.53
CA HIS A 242 2.80 2.41 21.60
C HIS A 242 3.56 3.60 22.24
N PRO A 243 3.26 3.95 23.50
CA PRO A 243 3.84 5.12 24.16
C PRO A 243 5.36 5.00 24.40
N GLU A 244 5.94 3.82 24.24
CA GLU A 244 7.38 3.61 24.28
C GLU A 244 8.12 4.07 23.02
N ARG A 245 7.42 4.26 21.89
CA ARG A 245 8.05 4.62 20.62
C ARG A 245 8.35 6.10 20.53
N GLU A 246 9.50 6.41 19.95
CA GLU A 246 9.93 7.77 19.67
C GLU A 246 9.49 8.19 18.26
N ILE A 247 8.87 9.37 18.17
CA ILE A 247 8.40 9.95 16.92
C ILE A 247 9.45 10.91 16.35
N VAL A 248 9.72 10.77 15.06
CA VAL A 248 10.48 11.76 14.28
C VAL A 248 9.65 12.19 13.07
N VAL A 249 9.64 13.49 12.79
CA VAL A 249 8.92 14.08 11.65
C VAL A 249 9.93 14.50 10.58
N TYR A 250 9.95 13.78 9.47
CA TYR A 250 10.85 14.02 8.35
C TYR A 250 10.17 14.84 7.27
N GLY A 251 10.70 16.02 6.95
CA GLY A 251 10.18 16.87 5.89
C GLY A 251 10.93 16.69 4.59
N HIS A 252 10.21 16.62 3.46
CA HIS A 252 10.78 16.46 2.13
C HIS A 252 10.25 17.51 1.14
N THR A 253 11.02 17.76 0.09
CA THR A 253 10.61 18.51 -1.11
C THR A 253 10.75 17.67 -2.37
N ASP A 254 10.24 18.20 -3.48
CA ASP A 254 10.68 17.77 -4.80
C ASP A 254 12.03 18.40 -5.15
N THR A 255 12.61 18.02 -6.29
CA THR A 255 13.94 18.50 -6.73
C THR A 255 13.85 19.82 -7.49
N ALA A 256 12.69 20.47 -7.50
CA ALA A 256 12.51 21.77 -8.12
C ALA A 256 12.88 22.89 -7.14
N GLY A 257 13.89 23.69 -7.50
CA GLY A 257 14.27 24.86 -6.71
C GLY A 257 15.77 24.88 -6.42
N ALA A 258 16.17 25.66 -5.41
CA ALA A 258 17.54 25.64 -4.93
C ALA A 258 17.60 24.81 -3.64
N ALA A 259 18.61 23.95 -3.49
CA ALA A 259 18.78 23.05 -2.33
C ALA A 259 18.53 23.74 -0.98
N GLY A 260 19.18 24.87 -0.68
CA GLY A 260 18.99 25.56 0.60
C GLY A 260 17.59 26.17 0.82
N HIS A 261 16.85 26.46 -0.26
CA HIS A 261 15.42 26.82 -0.15
C HIS A 261 14.59 25.57 0.19
N ASN A 262 14.92 24.44 -0.43
CA ASN A 262 14.25 23.16 -0.21
C ASN A 262 14.50 22.61 1.20
N ASP A 263 15.70 22.77 1.76
CA ASP A 263 16.01 22.42 3.15
C ASP A 263 15.10 23.19 4.12
N ASN A 264 15.04 24.51 3.99
CA ASN A 264 14.18 25.35 4.83
C ASN A 264 12.68 25.02 4.64
N LEU A 265 12.24 24.83 3.39
CA LEU A 265 10.85 24.48 3.10
C LEU A 265 10.45 23.13 3.71
N SER A 266 11.35 22.15 3.66
CA SER A 266 11.11 20.82 4.22
C SER A 266 11.04 20.86 5.75
N GLU A 267 11.87 21.68 6.40
CA GLU A 267 11.82 21.90 7.85
C GLU A 267 10.47 22.50 8.27
N GLU A 268 10.01 23.55 7.57
CA GLU A 268 8.74 24.20 7.89
C GLU A 268 7.52 23.28 7.67
N ARG A 269 7.58 22.39 6.67
CA ARG A 269 6.58 21.32 6.48
C ARG A 269 6.54 20.36 7.66
N ALA A 270 7.71 19.88 8.11
CA ALA A 270 7.77 19.00 9.26
C ALA A 270 7.31 19.73 10.55
N ARG A 271 7.65 21.02 10.68
CA ARG A 271 7.25 21.87 11.81
C ARG A 271 5.73 22.00 11.94
N THR A 272 4.99 22.28 10.86
CA THR A 272 3.52 22.37 10.97
C THR A 272 2.90 21.06 11.47
N VAL A 273 3.43 19.92 11.04
CA VAL A 273 2.92 18.59 11.44
C VAL A 273 3.27 18.30 12.88
N ALA A 274 4.53 18.54 13.28
CA ALA A 274 4.98 18.33 14.66
C ALA A 274 4.19 19.21 15.65
N LEU A 275 3.99 20.49 15.35
CA LEU A 275 3.17 21.39 16.17
C LEU A 275 1.72 20.90 16.27
N TYR A 276 1.15 20.46 15.14
CA TYR A 276 -0.21 19.92 15.13
C TYR A 276 -0.31 18.58 15.85
N LEU A 277 0.71 17.72 15.89
CA LEU A 277 0.72 16.48 16.67
C LEU A 277 0.89 16.76 18.16
N ALA A 278 1.80 17.67 18.53
CA ALA A 278 2.09 18.05 19.91
C ALA A 278 0.91 18.71 20.63
N GLY A 279 -0.04 19.29 19.89
CA GLY A 279 -1.17 20.01 20.48
C GLY A 279 -0.84 21.45 20.82
N ASP A 280 0.26 21.98 20.29
CA ASP A 280 0.65 23.36 20.47
C ASP A 280 -0.18 24.27 19.56
N ARG A 281 -1.41 24.48 19.97
CA ARG A 281 -2.44 25.24 19.25
C ARG A 281 -1.98 26.64 18.90
N GLU A 282 -1.34 27.33 19.84
CA GLU A 282 -0.88 28.71 19.66
C GLU A 282 0.32 28.79 18.71
N ALA A 283 1.32 27.92 18.87
CA ALA A 283 2.48 27.91 17.97
C ALA A 283 2.08 27.45 16.56
N TRP A 284 1.20 26.45 16.44
CA TRP A 284 0.68 26.01 15.15
C TRP A 284 -0.04 27.15 14.42
N ALA A 285 -0.92 27.88 15.10
CA ALA A 285 -1.65 28.99 14.49
C ALA A 285 -0.73 30.18 14.14
N ALA A 286 0.32 30.43 14.94
CA ALA A 286 1.32 31.45 14.63
C ALA A 286 2.11 31.08 13.36
N HIS A 287 2.59 29.84 13.28
CA HIS A 287 3.24 29.30 12.08
C HIS A 287 2.29 29.36 10.88
N ALA A 288 1.04 28.93 11.02
CA ALA A 288 0.05 29.06 9.94
C ALA A 288 -0.16 30.51 9.48
N GLN A 289 -0.21 31.45 10.43
CA GLN A 289 -0.36 32.87 10.13
C GLN A 289 0.86 33.46 9.41
N GLU A 290 2.07 32.98 9.68
CA GLU A 290 3.30 33.43 9.03
C GLU A 290 3.41 32.90 7.59
N HIS A 291 3.00 31.65 7.36
CA HIS A 291 3.29 30.91 6.14
C HIS A 291 2.11 30.81 5.14
N HIS A 292 0.89 31.20 5.53
CA HIS A 292 -0.26 31.09 4.64
C HIS A 292 -0.23 32.01 3.41
N GLN A 293 -0.99 31.60 2.40
CA GLN A 293 -1.56 32.51 1.42
C GLN A 293 -3.09 32.51 1.51
N ARG A 294 -3.72 33.47 0.83
CA ARG A 294 -5.18 33.62 0.82
C ARG A 294 -5.90 32.40 0.24
N ALA A 295 -5.26 31.69 -0.69
CA ALA A 295 -5.76 30.43 -1.24
C ALA A 295 -5.95 29.35 -0.17
N ASP A 296 -5.12 29.31 0.89
CA ASP A 296 -5.22 28.28 1.93
C ASP A 296 -6.48 28.42 2.76
N PHE A 297 -6.79 29.65 3.19
CA PHE A 297 -8.06 29.93 3.85
C PHE A 297 -9.27 29.51 3.02
N LYS A 298 -9.20 29.74 1.70
CA LYS A 298 -10.28 29.34 0.80
C LYS A 298 -10.41 27.82 0.71
N ARG A 299 -9.29 27.10 0.69
CA ARG A 299 -9.29 25.63 0.72
C ARG A 299 -9.94 25.13 2.01
N VAL A 300 -9.62 25.72 3.16
CA VAL A 300 -10.26 25.39 4.44
C VAL A 300 -11.75 25.70 4.43
N HIS A 301 -12.18 26.85 3.89
CA HIS A 301 -13.60 27.18 3.79
C HIS A 301 -14.38 26.23 2.86
N ARG A 302 -13.78 25.82 1.74
CA ARG A 302 -14.34 24.80 0.84
C ARG A 302 -14.46 23.46 1.54
N TRP A 303 -13.38 23.01 2.17
CA TRP A 303 -13.40 21.78 2.97
C TRP A 303 -14.49 21.83 4.05
N ALA A 304 -14.67 22.97 4.72
CA ALA A 304 -15.73 23.12 5.72
C ALA A 304 -17.13 23.05 5.10
N ALA A 305 -17.31 23.54 3.87
CA ALA A 305 -18.56 23.42 3.13
C ALA A 305 -18.87 21.96 2.79
N GLU A 306 -17.86 21.22 2.32
CA GLU A 306 -17.99 19.79 1.96
C GLU A 306 -18.19 18.92 3.20
N ARG A 307 -17.36 19.11 4.24
CA ARG A 307 -17.33 18.24 5.43
C ARG A 307 -18.46 18.48 6.40
N PHE A 308 -18.94 19.71 6.53
CA PHE A 308 -19.96 20.10 7.51
C PHE A 308 -21.23 20.67 6.88
N ALA A 309 -21.36 20.66 5.56
CA ALA A 309 -22.48 21.26 4.82
C ALA A 309 -22.68 22.75 5.16
N TRP A 310 -21.60 23.47 5.46
CA TRP A 310 -21.67 24.90 5.75
C TRP A 310 -21.73 25.72 4.46
N ALA A 311 -22.40 26.88 4.50
CA ALA A 311 -22.48 27.78 3.35
C ALA A 311 -21.18 28.60 3.16
N THR A 312 -20.03 27.91 3.19
CA THR A 312 -18.69 28.49 3.22
C THR A 312 -17.89 28.29 1.93
N ASP A 313 -18.49 27.83 0.82
CA ASP A 313 -17.74 27.73 -0.43
C ASP A 313 -17.29 29.13 -0.91
N PRO A 314 -15.97 29.38 -1.02
CA PRO A 314 -15.46 30.68 -1.46
C PRO A 314 -15.49 30.85 -2.99
N GLY A 315 -15.90 29.84 -3.76
CA GLY A 315 -15.77 29.80 -5.21
C GLY A 315 -14.30 29.61 -5.61
N SER A 316 -13.77 30.44 -6.51
CA SER A 316 -12.39 30.25 -7.01
C SER A 316 -11.35 30.26 -5.89
N LEU A 317 -10.42 29.28 -5.91
CA LEU A 317 -9.40 29.09 -4.87
C LEU A 317 -8.14 29.95 -5.04
N GLY A 318 -8.06 30.79 -6.09
CA GLY A 318 -6.94 31.71 -6.29
C GLY A 318 -6.78 32.75 -5.18
N ASN A 319 -5.71 33.53 -5.19
CA ASN A 319 -5.37 34.49 -4.12
C ASN A 319 -6.25 35.77 -4.09
N GLU A 320 -7.13 35.95 -5.08
CA GLU A 320 -8.04 37.10 -5.16
C GLU A 320 -9.17 37.05 -4.14
N TRP A 321 -9.63 38.20 -3.63
CA TRP A 321 -10.68 38.25 -2.60
C TRP A 321 -11.95 38.93 -3.12
N ASN A 322 -12.79 38.13 -3.79
CA ASN A 322 -14.09 38.53 -4.32
C ASN A 322 -15.20 38.50 -3.24
N ASP A 323 -16.42 38.87 -3.63
CA ASP A 323 -17.56 38.91 -2.70
C ASP A 323 -17.97 37.53 -2.19
N ALA A 324 -17.81 36.47 -2.99
CA ALA A 324 -18.08 35.10 -2.58
C ALA A 324 -17.14 34.67 -1.45
N ALA A 325 -15.83 34.89 -1.60
CA ALA A 325 -14.84 34.62 -0.56
C ALA A 325 -15.14 35.41 0.73
N ARG A 326 -15.59 36.68 0.62
CA ARG A 326 -16.00 37.49 1.78
C ARG A 326 -17.19 36.93 2.53
N ARG A 327 -18.21 36.48 1.81
CA ARG A 327 -19.38 35.81 2.40
C ARG A 327 -18.98 34.49 3.05
N ALA A 328 -18.19 33.68 2.36
CA ALA A 328 -17.69 32.41 2.87
C ALA A 328 -16.94 32.56 4.20
N ARG A 329 -16.04 33.53 4.35
CA ARG A 329 -15.35 33.78 5.64
C ARG A 329 -16.30 34.28 6.73
N ALA A 330 -17.22 35.18 6.40
CA ALA A 330 -18.16 35.69 7.39
C ALA A 330 -19.01 34.55 7.97
N GLU A 331 -19.48 33.66 7.07
CA GLU A 331 -20.21 32.45 7.44
C GLU A 331 -19.32 31.46 8.20
N PHE A 332 -18.09 31.22 7.76
CA PHE A 332 -17.15 30.33 8.45
C PHE A 332 -16.94 30.78 9.89
N ARG A 333 -16.67 32.08 10.11
CA ARG A 333 -16.53 32.65 11.45
C ARG A 333 -17.80 32.49 12.29
N ARG A 334 -18.98 32.71 11.70
CA ARG A 334 -20.26 32.51 12.40
C ARG A 334 -20.41 31.06 12.84
N ARG A 335 -20.13 30.10 11.95
CA ARG A 335 -20.22 28.66 12.24
C ARG A 335 -19.20 28.19 13.26
N CYS A 336 -17.97 28.69 13.21
CA CYS A 336 -16.98 28.44 14.26
C CYS A 336 -17.44 29.00 15.61
N ASN A 337 -17.96 30.23 15.67
CA ASN A 337 -18.47 30.79 16.92
C ASN A 337 -19.63 29.95 17.49
N GLU A 338 -20.52 29.44 16.62
CA GLU A 338 -21.65 28.57 16.99
C GLU A 338 -21.20 27.19 17.47
N LEU A 339 -20.32 26.52 16.72
CA LEU A 339 -19.89 25.14 17.00
C LEU A 339 -18.87 25.06 18.14
N LEU A 340 -17.90 25.96 18.13
CA LEU A 340 -16.70 25.90 18.98
C LEU A 340 -16.75 26.90 20.15
N GLY A 341 -17.75 27.79 20.19
CA GLY A 341 -17.84 28.83 21.20
C GLY A 341 -16.76 29.91 21.08
N THR A 342 -16.19 30.11 19.89
CA THR A 342 -15.18 31.14 19.63
C THR A 342 -15.81 32.55 19.52
N GLU A 343 -14.97 33.59 19.55
CA GLU A 343 -15.37 34.99 19.44
C GLU A 343 -14.74 35.68 18.21
N LEU A 344 -14.83 35.03 17.05
CA LEU A 344 -14.25 35.56 15.81
C LEU A 344 -14.97 36.81 15.33
N ALA A 345 -14.21 37.90 15.18
CA ALA A 345 -14.73 39.19 14.75
C ALA A 345 -15.18 39.17 13.27
N GLN A 346 -16.34 39.76 13.01
CA GLN A 346 -16.86 39.93 11.65
C GLN A 346 -16.23 41.17 10.97
N GLY A 347 -16.21 41.18 9.63
CA GLY A 347 -15.75 42.35 8.85
C GLY A 347 -14.23 42.62 8.84
N VAL A 348 -13.43 41.94 9.67
CA VAL A 348 -11.96 42.10 9.69
C VAL A 348 -11.27 41.16 8.70
N LYS A 349 -10.02 41.48 8.32
CA LYS A 349 -9.16 40.57 7.52
C LYS A 349 -8.86 39.29 8.31
N GLN A 350 -8.43 38.26 7.58
CA GLN A 350 -7.92 37.03 8.19
C GLN A 350 -6.75 37.34 9.11
N ASN A 351 -6.69 36.64 10.23
CA ASN A 351 -5.62 36.77 11.21
C ASN A 351 -5.46 35.47 12.00
N VAL A 352 -4.52 35.46 12.95
CA VAL A 352 -4.19 34.30 13.77
C VAL A 352 -5.40 33.67 14.48
N ASN A 353 -6.42 34.45 14.86
CA ASN A 353 -7.61 33.87 15.51
C ASN A 353 -8.40 32.98 14.56
N ASP A 354 -8.38 33.24 13.25
CA ASP A 354 -8.97 32.33 12.27
C ASP A 354 -8.22 30.99 12.28
N TRP A 355 -6.88 31.00 12.35
CA TRP A 355 -6.08 29.78 12.43
C TRP A 355 -6.26 29.01 13.73
N LEU A 356 -6.41 29.71 14.85
CA LEU A 356 -6.77 29.08 16.13
C LEU A 356 -8.11 28.33 16.02
N ALA A 357 -9.12 28.93 15.39
CA ALA A 357 -10.39 28.27 15.16
C ALA A 357 -10.32 27.12 14.13
N ILE A 358 -9.41 27.21 13.16
CA ILE A 358 -9.15 26.13 12.20
C ILE A 358 -8.51 24.94 12.90
N PHE A 359 -7.55 25.16 13.81
CA PHE A 359 -6.98 24.11 14.65
C PHE A 359 -8.08 23.36 15.42
N ASP A 360 -8.95 24.12 16.11
CA ASP A 360 -10.06 23.54 16.89
C ASP A 360 -11.04 22.77 15.99
N LEU A 361 -11.29 23.26 14.76
CA LEU A 361 -12.13 22.58 13.78
C LEU A 361 -11.48 21.31 13.22
N TYR A 362 -10.15 21.29 13.08
CA TYR A 362 -9.41 20.09 12.72
C TYR A 362 -9.49 19.06 13.85
N ASP A 363 -9.39 19.45 15.12
CA ASP A 363 -9.58 18.55 16.26
C ASP A 363 -10.99 17.92 16.27
N VAL A 364 -12.03 18.67 15.86
CA VAL A 364 -13.37 18.10 15.64
C VAL A 364 -13.37 17.06 14.50
N ALA A 365 -12.58 17.25 13.46
CA ALA A 365 -12.48 16.28 12.37
C ALA A 365 -11.65 15.05 12.76
N VAL A 366 -10.51 15.23 13.43
CA VAL A 366 -9.63 14.17 13.92
C VAL A 366 -10.34 13.30 14.95
N SER A 367 -11.05 13.90 15.90
CA SER A 367 -11.82 13.14 16.90
C SER A 367 -12.91 12.26 16.27
N ARG A 368 -13.48 12.66 15.13
CA ARG A 368 -14.42 11.81 14.38
C ARG A 368 -13.74 10.59 13.77
N TYR A 369 -12.53 10.72 13.24
CA TYR A 369 -11.76 9.57 12.73
C TYR A 369 -11.36 8.59 13.84
N LEU A 370 -11.15 9.12 15.05
CA LEU A 370 -10.82 8.34 16.24
C LEU A 370 -12.05 7.84 17.00
N GLU A 371 -13.26 8.07 16.46
CA GLU A 371 -14.54 7.77 17.12
C GLU A 371 -14.62 8.24 18.59
N CYS A 372 -14.00 9.39 18.88
CA CYS A 372 -13.89 9.92 20.23
C CYS A 372 -14.40 11.37 20.32
N GLU A 373 -14.50 11.88 21.55
CA GLU A 373 -14.86 13.26 21.80
C GLU A 373 -13.58 14.14 21.75
N PRO A 374 -13.63 15.37 21.21
CA PRO A 374 -12.46 16.26 21.11
C PRO A 374 -11.69 16.45 22.43
N ARG A 375 -12.40 16.40 23.56
CA ARG A 375 -11.80 16.48 24.92
C ARG A 375 -10.83 15.34 25.27
N HIS A 376 -10.81 14.25 24.50
CA HIS A 376 -9.88 13.14 24.69
C HIS A 376 -8.55 13.31 23.93
N LEU A 377 -8.50 14.19 22.93
CA LEU A 377 -7.29 14.42 22.13
C LEU A 377 -6.07 14.86 22.98
N PRO A 378 -6.20 15.73 24.01
CA PRO A 378 -5.07 16.07 24.87
C PRO A 378 -4.40 14.85 25.54
N ALA A 379 -5.17 13.80 25.86
CA ALA A 379 -4.62 12.59 26.46
C ALA A 379 -3.82 11.75 25.44
N LEU A 380 -4.31 11.65 24.20
CA LEU A 380 -3.60 10.98 23.11
C LEU A 380 -2.30 11.73 22.77
N ARG A 381 -2.36 13.06 22.68
CA ARG A 381 -1.20 13.92 22.44
C ARG A 381 -0.16 13.80 23.55
N ALA A 382 -0.59 13.61 24.80
CA ALA A 382 0.31 13.41 25.93
C ALA A 382 1.03 12.04 25.93
N ALA A 383 0.57 11.07 25.12
CA ALA A 383 1.25 9.80 24.91
C ALA A 383 2.38 9.90 23.88
N ILE A 384 2.43 10.98 23.10
CA ILE A 384 3.50 11.19 22.12
C ILE A 384 4.83 11.43 22.84
N SER A 385 5.83 10.64 22.47
CA SER A 385 7.23 10.91 22.78
C SER A 385 7.96 11.30 21.50
N PHE A 386 8.33 12.58 21.36
CA PHE A 386 9.19 13.00 20.25
C PHE A 386 10.65 12.66 20.56
N ALA A 387 11.40 12.21 19.55
CA ALA A 387 12.85 12.15 19.62
C ALA A 387 13.44 13.57 19.66
N GLU A 388 14.73 13.68 19.98
CA GLU A 388 15.46 14.95 19.92
C GLU A 388 16.62 14.86 18.90
N PRO A 389 16.58 15.65 17.79
CA PRO A 389 15.51 16.59 17.43
C PRO A 389 14.25 15.92 16.86
N ALA A 390 13.09 16.49 17.18
CA ALA A 390 11.78 15.96 16.73
C ALA A 390 11.55 16.09 15.22
N ILE A 391 12.24 17.03 14.58
CA ILE A 391 12.09 17.41 13.18
C ILE A 391 13.43 17.19 12.47
N ILE A 392 13.37 16.54 11.32
CA ILE A 392 14.52 16.39 10.41
C ILE A 392 14.16 16.99 9.05
N SER A 393 15.01 17.91 8.60
CA SER A 393 14.95 18.49 7.25
C SER A 393 15.68 17.57 6.28
N CYS A 394 14.95 16.98 5.33
CA CYS A 394 15.56 16.14 4.28
C CYS A 394 15.75 16.89 2.96
N GLY A 395 15.12 18.06 2.80
CA GLY A 395 15.16 18.82 1.55
C GLY A 395 14.78 17.96 0.34
N GLU A 396 15.59 18.05 -0.71
CA GLU A 396 15.42 17.32 -1.97
C GLU A 396 16.29 16.05 -2.07
N HIS A 397 16.93 15.61 -0.99
CA HIS A 397 17.95 14.55 -1.02
C HIS A 397 17.35 13.14 -1.20
N TRP A 398 16.08 12.93 -0.85
CA TRP A 398 15.42 11.62 -0.83
C TRP A 398 14.07 11.63 -1.58
N PRO A 399 14.07 11.94 -2.89
CA PRO A 399 12.89 11.83 -3.74
C PRO A 399 12.48 10.36 -3.91
N VAL A 400 11.18 10.08 -3.79
CA VAL A 400 10.59 8.76 -4.02
C VAL A 400 10.31 8.50 -5.50
N VAL A 401 10.09 9.58 -6.26
CA VAL A 401 9.84 9.56 -7.69
C VAL A 401 10.98 10.25 -8.42
N MET A 402 11.51 9.58 -9.45
CA MET A 402 12.62 10.05 -10.28
C MET A 402 13.87 10.46 -9.48
N PRO A 403 14.46 9.56 -8.67
CA PRO A 403 15.52 9.93 -7.76
C PRO A 403 16.82 10.42 -8.41
N ASP A 404 17.05 10.05 -9.66
CA ASP A 404 18.24 10.46 -10.42
C ASP A 404 18.02 11.74 -11.25
N GLN A 405 16.92 12.47 -11.03
CA GLN A 405 16.55 13.66 -11.81
C GLN A 405 16.38 14.91 -10.94
N ASP A 406 17.15 15.93 -11.28
CA ASP A 406 17.07 17.27 -10.68
C ASP A 406 16.06 18.16 -11.43
N GLY A 407 15.47 19.14 -10.73
CA GLY A 407 14.51 20.09 -11.28
C GLY A 407 13.10 19.54 -11.51
N VAL A 408 12.76 18.38 -10.93
CA VAL A 408 11.47 17.72 -11.12
C VAL A 408 10.44 18.26 -10.12
N THR A 409 9.28 18.69 -10.61
CA THR A 409 8.13 19.02 -9.77
C THR A 409 7.27 17.76 -9.60
N GLU A 410 7.17 17.24 -8.38
CA GLU A 410 6.44 16.00 -8.12
C GLU A 410 5.78 16.01 -6.74
N ARG A 411 4.46 15.79 -6.72
CA ARG A 411 3.65 15.85 -5.50
C ARG A 411 4.05 14.76 -4.50
N LEU A 412 4.34 13.56 -4.97
CA LEU A 412 4.75 12.45 -4.09
C LEU A 412 6.08 12.74 -3.39
N ASN A 413 6.95 13.55 -3.98
CA ASN A 413 8.21 13.97 -3.33
C ASN A 413 7.96 15.05 -2.25
N ARG A 414 6.95 15.91 -2.42
CA ARG A 414 6.54 16.93 -1.45
C ARG A 414 5.73 16.33 -0.30
N ARG A 415 6.42 15.63 0.59
CA ARG A 415 5.79 14.89 1.69
C ARG A 415 6.40 15.22 3.05
N VAL A 416 5.67 14.90 4.10
CA VAL A 416 6.18 14.74 5.46
C VAL A 416 5.90 13.32 5.89
N GLU A 417 6.93 12.65 6.40
CA GLU A 417 6.82 11.31 6.96
C GLU A 417 6.87 11.40 8.49
N VAL A 418 5.85 10.85 9.16
CA VAL A 418 5.84 10.70 10.63
C VAL A 418 6.28 9.28 10.94
N MET A 419 7.48 9.10 11.50
CA MET A 419 8.07 7.77 11.76
C MET A 419 8.11 7.44 13.24
N PHE A 420 7.88 6.16 13.57
CA PHE A 420 7.88 5.64 14.94
C PHE A 420 8.97 4.59 15.16
N PHE A 421 9.97 4.92 15.97
CA PHE A 421 11.12 4.06 16.29
C PHE A 421 10.96 3.44 17.67
N GLN A 422 11.40 2.19 17.91
CA GLN A 422 11.52 1.73 19.29
C GLN A 422 12.70 2.41 19.99
N PRO A 423 12.73 2.42 21.33
CA PRO A 423 13.85 2.97 22.08
C PRO A 423 15.20 2.38 21.66
N GLY A 424 16.11 3.24 21.22
CA GLY A 424 17.46 2.86 20.77
C GLY A 424 17.55 2.38 19.32
N GLU A 425 16.46 2.47 18.54
CA GLU A 425 16.43 2.15 17.11
C GLU A 425 16.50 3.40 16.21
N LEU A 426 16.72 4.58 16.79
CA LEU A 426 16.94 5.78 15.97
C LEU A 426 18.18 5.60 15.08
N PRO A 427 18.16 6.19 13.86
CA PRO A 427 19.33 6.18 12.98
C PRO A 427 20.57 6.74 13.66
N ALA A 428 21.74 6.20 13.31
CA ALA A 428 22.99 6.59 13.95
C ALA A 428 23.33 8.08 13.73
N GLN A 429 22.88 8.65 12.63
CA GLN A 429 23.04 10.08 12.29
C GLN A 429 21.80 10.93 12.62
N HIS A 430 20.87 10.43 13.43
CA HIS A 430 19.73 11.23 13.88
C HIS A 430 20.20 12.52 14.56
N GLY A 431 19.72 13.67 14.06
CA GLY A 431 20.15 15.00 14.51
C GLY A 431 21.53 15.45 14.05
N GLY A 432 22.17 14.73 13.12
CA GLY A 432 23.41 15.13 12.47
C GLY A 432 23.25 16.26 11.44
N GLU A 433 24.37 16.71 10.86
CA GLU A 433 24.38 17.72 9.79
C GLU A 433 23.70 17.20 8.51
N ASP A 434 23.92 15.92 8.20
CA ASP A 434 23.29 15.23 7.07
C ASP A 434 22.07 14.42 7.57
N PRO A 435 20.89 14.55 6.93
CA PRO A 435 19.73 13.77 7.31
C PRO A 435 19.98 12.27 7.08
N PRO A 436 19.55 11.37 8.00
CA PRO A 436 19.88 9.95 7.97
C PRO A 436 19.12 9.15 6.89
N GLY A 437 18.73 9.78 5.78
CA GLY A 437 17.93 9.14 4.74
C GLY A 437 18.65 7.99 4.03
N ASP A 438 19.98 8.01 3.95
CA ASP A 438 20.76 6.86 3.45
C ASP A 438 20.50 5.61 4.31
N GLU A 439 20.52 5.79 5.64
CA GLU A 439 20.27 4.70 6.58
C GLU A 439 18.82 4.23 6.50
N ILE A 440 17.87 5.18 6.45
CA ILE A 440 16.43 4.89 6.46
C ILE A 440 15.95 4.27 5.14
N TYR A 441 16.31 4.87 4.01
CA TYR A 441 15.71 4.56 2.70
C TYR A 441 16.58 3.63 1.84
N ALA A 442 17.91 3.75 1.91
CA ALA A 442 18.81 3.03 1.02
C ALA A 442 19.47 1.80 1.66
N SER A 443 19.70 1.84 2.98
CA SER A 443 20.49 0.79 3.65
C SER A 443 19.70 -0.50 3.93
N GLY A 444 18.39 -0.57 3.72
CA GLY A 444 17.60 -1.77 4.08
C GLY A 444 17.67 -2.18 5.56
N ARG A 445 18.31 -1.38 6.41
CA ARG A 445 18.35 -1.53 7.88
C ARG A 445 16.97 -1.37 8.48
N TYR A 446 16.16 -0.50 7.87
CA TYR A 446 14.77 -0.26 8.25
C TYR A 446 13.84 -0.83 7.19
N GLN A 447 12.82 -1.55 7.63
CA GLN A 447 11.64 -1.81 6.83
C GLN A 447 10.55 -0.83 7.25
N GLN A 448 10.06 -0.08 6.28
CA GLN A 448 8.96 0.83 6.49
C GLN A 448 7.64 0.08 6.34
N VAL A 449 6.85 0.08 7.42
CA VAL A 449 5.46 -0.40 7.39
C VAL A 449 4.60 0.84 7.46
N ARG A 450 3.69 0.99 6.49
CA ARG A 450 2.77 2.13 6.52
C ARG A 450 1.75 1.84 7.61
N LEU A 451 1.56 2.78 8.52
CA LEU A 451 0.44 2.70 9.46
C LEU A 451 -0.82 2.46 8.66
N GLY A 452 -1.52 1.37 9.00
CA GLY A 452 -2.86 1.15 8.49
C GLY A 452 -3.67 2.38 8.87
N THR A 453 -3.90 3.25 7.89
CA THR A 453 -4.86 4.33 8.05
C THR A 453 -6.16 3.60 8.34
N VAL A 454 -6.70 3.73 9.56
CA VAL A 454 -7.98 3.14 9.96
C VAL A 454 -8.87 3.14 8.73
N SER A 455 -9.12 1.98 8.11
CA SER A 455 -9.67 1.85 6.76
C SER A 455 -10.51 3.06 6.44
N SER A 456 -10.01 3.97 5.58
CA SER A 456 -10.52 5.33 5.56
C SER A 456 -12.05 5.30 5.54
N ASP A 457 -12.60 5.88 6.60
CA ASP A 457 -13.99 6.26 6.75
C ASP A 457 -14.46 7.28 5.66
N GLU A 458 -13.64 7.44 4.61
CA GLU A 458 -13.92 8.06 3.33
C GLU A 458 -14.40 7.06 2.27
N ALA A 459 -14.46 5.75 2.55
CA ALA A 459 -15.23 4.83 1.72
C ALA A 459 -16.68 5.35 1.67
N LEU A 460 -17.09 5.87 0.52
CA LEU A 460 -18.47 6.24 0.29
C LEU A 460 -19.20 4.95 -0.06
N LEU A 461 -20.14 4.55 0.80
CA LEU A 461 -21.15 3.59 0.42
C LEU A 461 -21.99 4.23 -0.70
N ARG A 462 -21.88 3.68 -1.91
CA ARG A 462 -22.63 4.12 -3.09
C ARG A 462 -23.86 3.26 -3.27
N ILE A 463 -25.04 3.90 -3.25
CA ILE A 463 -26.33 3.21 -3.43
C ILE A 463 -27.12 3.92 -4.52
N THR A 464 -27.49 3.19 -5.56
CA THR A 464 -28.38 3.71 -6.61
C THR A 464 -29.80 3.82 -6.07
N LEU A 465 -30.36 5.03 -6.11
CA LEU A 465 -31.72 5.31 -5.68
C LEU A 465 -32.65 5.06 -6.86
N LEU A 466 -33.52 4.07 -6.73
CA LEU A 466 -34.42 3.63 -7.80
C LEU A 466 -35.85 4.09 -7.55
N ASP A 467 -36.63 4.29 -8.61
CA ASP A 467 -38.07 4.49 -8.52
C ASP A 467 -38.84 3.15 -8.53
N GLU A 468 -40.17 3.22 -8.65
CA GLU A 468 -41.06 2.05 -8.72
C GLU A 468 -40.89 1.20 -10.00
N HIS A 469 -40.21 1.72 -11.01
CA HIS A 469 -39.89 1.04 -12.27
C HIS A 469 -38.45 0.49 -12.31
N ALA A 470 -37.72 0.62 -11.19
CA ALA A 470 -36.30 0.29 -11.09
C ALA A 470 -35.38 1.18 -11.95
N ASP A 471 -35.83 2.38 -12.29
CA ASP A 471 -35.02 3.38 -12.98
C ASP A 471 -34.27 4.25 -11.95
N PRO A 472 -32.99 4.60 -12.19
CA PRO A 472 -32.26 5.51 -11.31
C PRO A 472 -32.92 6.88 -11.22
N MET A 473 -32.84 7.51 -10.03
CA MET A 473 -33.46 8.79 -9.73
C MET A 473 -32.39 9.90 -9.52
N PRO A 474 -31.99 10.62 -10.58
CA PRO A 474 -31.05 11.73 -10.48
C PRO A 474 -31.51 12.80 -9.49
N SER A 475 -30.56 13.34 -8.72
CA SER A 475 -30.86 14.43 -7.76
C SER A 475 -31.93 14.11 -6.70
N ALA A 476 -32.26 12.84 -6.48
CA ALA A 476 -33.16 12.44 -5.41
C ALA A 476 -32.60 12.85 -4.04
N LYS A 477 -33.46 13.42 -3.20
CA LYS A 477 -33.11 13.75 -1.81
C LYS A 477 -33.26 12.48 -0.99
N TYR A 478 -32.26 12.17 -0.19
CA TYR A 478 -32.27 10.98 0.64
C TYR A 478 -31.92 11.27 2.10
N GLU A 479 -32.36 10.37 2.97
CA GLU A 479 -32.15 10.37 4.41
C GLU A 479 -31.72 8.97 4.87
N VAL A 480 -30.64 8.90 5.64
CA VAL A 480 -30.08 7.71 6.27
C VAL A 480 -30.29 7.80 7.76
N ASN A 481 -30.86 6.75 8.37
CA ASN A 481 -30.91 6.65 9.82
C ASN A 481 -29.56 6.16 10.35
N THR A 482 -28.85 7.01 11.09
CA THR A 482 -27.54 6.68 11.70
C THR A 482 -27.66 6.64 13.23
N ARG A 483 -26.65 6.09 13.93
CA ARG A 483 -26.55 6.14 15.40
C ARG A 483 -26.50 7.55 15.96
N ALA A 484 -25.98 8.51 15.19
CA ALA A 484 -25.84 9.91 15.57
C ALA A 484 -27.05 10.79 15.18
N GLY A 485 -28.07 10.21 14.55
CA GLY A 485 -29.27 10.91 14.05
C GLY A 485 -29.45 10.77 12.53
N PRO A 486 -30.52 11.34 11.95
CA PRO A 486 -30.76 11.27 10.52
C PRO A 486 -29.71 12.08 9.76
N TRP A 487 -29.11 11.47 8.75
CA TRP A 487 -28.17 12.11 7.82
C TRP A 487 -28.82 12.28 6.46
N THR A 488 -28.71 13.44 5.83
CA THR A 488 -29.39 13.71 4.55
C THR A 488 -28.40 14.07 3.46
N GLY A 489 -28.71 13.69 2.23
CA GLY A 489 -27.94 14.08 1.05
C GLY A 489 -28.78 14.14 -0.21
N VAL A 490 -28.10 14.38 -1.33
CA VAL A 490 -28.70 14.45 -2.68
C VAL A 490 -27.91 13.51 -3.58
N ALA A 491 -28.60 12.66 -4.34
CA ALA A 491 -27.97 11.76 -5.30
C ALA A 491 -27.38 12.52 -6.49
N ASP A 492 -26.40 11.93 -7.15
CA ASP A 492 -25.76 12.52 -8.32
C ASP A 492 -26.63 12.42 -9.60
N ALA A 493 -26.03 12.72 -10.76
CA ALA A 493 -26.69 12.69 -12.05
C ALA A 493 -27.10 11.29 -12.50
N ASP A 494 -26.47 10.24 -11.94
CA ASP A 494 -26.77 8.84 -12.21
C ASP A 494 -27.72 8.25 -11.14
N GLY A 495 -28.24 9.09 -10.23
CA GLY A 495 -29.13 8.67 -9.16
C GLY A 495 -28.41 7.94 -8.02
N VAL A 496 -27.10 8.11 -7.87
CA VAL A 496 -26.31 7.43 -6.83
C VAL A 496 -26.19 8.29 -5.57
N ALA A 497 -26.61 7.75 -4.44
CA ALA A 497 -26.37 8.29 -3.11
C ALA A 497 -24.96 7.91 -2.62
N SER A 498 -24.19 8.90 -2.17
CA SER A 498 -22.86 8.71 -1.60
C SER A 498 -22.90 8.91 -0.09
N ILE A 499 -22.86 7.82 0.68
CA ILE A 499 -23.04 7.83 2.14
C ILE A 499 -21.68 7.52 2.80
N PRO A 500 -21.15 8.36 3.70
CA PRO A 500 -19.93 8.05 4.43
C PRO A 500 -20.04 6.72 5.20
N ARG A 501 -19.12 5.78 4.97
CA ARG A 501 -19.08 4.45 5.63
C ARG A 501 -19.05 4.56 7.15
N ALA A 502 -18.45 5.62 7.69
CA ALA A 502 -18.40 5.95 9.11
C ALA A 502 -19.78 6.10 9.78
N LEU A 503 -20.81 6.47 8.99
CA LEU A 503 -22.14 6.76 9.52
C LEU A 503 -22.99 5.50 9.74
N VAL A 504 -22.49 4.34 9.31
CA VAL A 504 -23.28 3.15 9.10
C VAL A 504 -22.58 1.95 9.70
N ASP A 505 -23.29 1.12 10.48
CA ASP A 505 -22.66 -0.01 11.19
C ASP A 505 -22.75 -1.29 10.33
N THR A 506 -23.61 -2.23 10.72
CA THR A 506 -23.91 -3.45 9.98
C THR A 506 -25.15 -3.35 9.11
N SER A 507 -25.98 -2.33 9.27
CA SER A 507 -27.16 -2.12 8.42
C SER A 507 -27.60 -0.67 8.39
N ILE A 508 -28.30 -0.30 7.32
CA ILE A 508 -28.82 1.05 7.13
C ILE A 508 -30.26 1.01 6.65
N LYS A 509 -31.02 2.01 7.09
CA LYS A 509 -32.33 2.33 6.52
C LYS A 509 -32.21 3.64 5.75
N LEU A 510 -32.38 3.54 4.44
CA LEU A 510 -32.33 4.65 3.50
C LEU A 510 -33.76 4.99 3.08
N LEU A 511 -34.08 6.29 3.07
CA LEU A 511 -35.33 6.82 2.54
C LEU A 511 -34.99 7.85 1.48
N TRP A 512 -35.74 7.90 0.38
CA TRP A 512 -35.54 8.92 -0.65
C TRP A 512 -36.85 9.33 -1.32
N ALA A 513 -36.81 10.50 -1.95
CA ALA A 513 -37.90 11.05 -2.72
C ALA A 513 -37.35 11.80 -3.94
N ALA A 514 -38.19 11.93 -4.97
CA ALA A 514 -37.86 12.76 -6.13
C ALA A 514 -37.66 14.22 -5.68
N PRO A 515 -36.79 15.00 -6.34
CA PRO A 515 -36.56 16.39 -5.97
C PRO A 515 -37.82 17.26 -6.01
N ASP A 516 -38.78 16.90 -6.89
CA ASP A 516 -40.02 17.64 -7.15
C ASP A 516 -41.27 17.00 -6.53
N ASP A 517 -41.16 15.83 -5.90
CA ASP A 517 -42.27 15.15 -5.24
C ASP A 517 -41.83 14.50 -3.92
N GLU A 518 -41.93 15.27 -2.83
CA GLU A 518 -41.61 14.80 -1.48
C GLU A 518 -42.75 13.98 -0.82
N GLN A 519 -43.91 13.86 -1.49
CA GLN A 519 -45.05 13.07 -0.97
C GLN A 519 -44.87 11.59 -1.28
N GLN A 520 -44.29 11.26 -2.42
CA GLN A 520 -43.91 9.89 -2.76
C GLN A 520 -42.52 9.57 -2.20
N ARG A 521 -42.49 8.71 -1.17
CA ARG A 521 -41.26 8.30 -0.49
C ARG A 521 -40.97 6.82 -0.71
N TYR A 522 -39.75 6.55 -1.13
CA TYR A 522 -39.17 5.22 -1.26
C TYR A 522 -38.30 4.92 -0.05
N TRP A 523 -38.10 3.64 0.24
CA TRP A 523 -37.19 3.22 1.30
C TRP A 523 -36.61 1.83 1.03
N SER A 524 -35.41 1.60 1.54
CA SER A 524 -34.74 0.31 1.50
C SER A 524 -33.97 0.08 2.80
N ASN A 525 -33.78 -1.19 3.14
CA ASN A 525 -32.85 -1.61 4.18
C ASN A 525 -31.68 -2.33 3.52
N HIS A 526 -30.46 -1.91 3.83
CA HIS A 526 -29.24 -2.57 3.36
C HIS A 526 -28.50 -3.17 4.53
N ASP A 527 -28.10 -4.44 4.40
CA ASP A 527 -27.17 -5.11 5.31
C ASP A 527 -25.75 -4.93 4.75
N LEU A 528 -24.84 -4.48 5.60
CA LEU A 528 -23.47 -4.07 5.28
C LEU A 528 -22.43 -5.00 5.91
N ALA A 529 -22.85 -6.09 6.57
CA ALA A 529 -21.92 -7.12 7.01
C ALA A 529 -21.18 -7.71 5.79
N THR A 530 -19.85 -7.63 5.81
CA THR A 530 -18.98 -8.11 4.74
C THR A 530 -18.57 -9.54 5.02
N ASP A 531 -19.24 -10.52 4.40
CA ASP A 531 -18.90 -11.94 4.52
C ASP A 531 -17.75 -12.35 3.56
N GLY A 532 -16.84 -11.43 3.22
CA GLY A 532 -15.70 -11.66 2.33
C GLY A 532 -16.05 -11.70 0.83
N GLU A 533 -15.26 -12.45 0.04
CA GLU A 533 -15.45 -12.71 -1.40
C GLU A 533 -16.46 -13.85 -1.68
N THR A 534 -17.33 -14.16 -0.72
CA THR A 534 -18.35 -15.20 -0.89
C THR A 534 -19.43 -14.76 -1.88
N ASP A 535 -20.08 -15.73 -2.55
CA ASP A 535 -21.20 -15.47 -3.47
C ASP A 535 -22.32 -14.63 -2.80
N GLU A 536 -22.59 -14.88 -1.51
CA GLU A 536 -23.55 -14.10 -0.72
C GLU A 536 -23.10 -12.63 -0.53
N GLY A 537 -21.80 -12.41 -0.33
CA GLY A 537 -21.20 -11.08 -0.30
C GLY A 537 -21.27 -10.36 -1.64
N VAL A 538 -21.02 -11.06 -2.76
CA VAL A 538 -21.14 -10.49 -4.12
C VAL A 538 -22.59 -10.09 -4.43
N LEU A 539 -23.57 -10.95 -4.12
CA LEU A 539 -24.99 -10.65 -4.27
C LEU A 539 -25.44 -9.45 -3.46
N ARG A 540 -24.93 -9.32 -2.23
CA ARG A 540 -25.23 -8.19 -1.37
C ARG A 540 -24.72 -6.88 -1.97
N ARG A 541 -23.49 -6.87 -2.48
CA ARG A 541 -22.90 -5.69 -3.14
C ARG A 541 -23.64 -5.35 -4.43
N LEU A 542 -24.01 -6.34 -5.24
CA LEU A 542 -24.85 -6.15 -6.43
C LEU A 542 -26.20 -5.51 -6.10
N ALA A 543 -26.89 -6.01 -5.08
CA ALA A 543 -28.14 -5.43 -4.61
C ALA A 543 -27.95 -3.98 -4.11
N ASN A 544 -26.86 -3.70 -3.40
CA ASN A 544 -26.54 -2.34 -2.95
C ASN A 544 -26.23 -1.39 -4.11
N LEU A 545 -25.71 -1.90 -5.23
CA LEU A 545 -25.49 -1.14 -6.48
C LEU A 545 -26.75 -1.01 -7.35
N GLY A 546 -27.88 -1.63 -6.96
CA GLY A 546 -29.16 -1.57 -7.70
C GLY A 546 -29.41 -2.77 -8.64
N PHE A 547 -28.56 -3.78 -8.61
CA PHE A 547 -28.67 -5.00 -9.40
C PHE A 547 -29.29 -6.14 -8.59
N ASP A 548 -30.47 -5.90 -8.03
CA ASP A 548 -31.23 -6.95 -7.38
C ASP A 548 -31.73 -8.00 -8.39
N GLY A 549 -31.71 -9.26 -7.96
CA GLY A 549 -32.18 -10.40 -8.76
C GLY A 549 -33.62 -10.81 -8.42
N PHE A 550 -34.34 -10.04 -7.60
CA PHE A 550 -35.68 -10.41 -7.08
C PHE A 550 -35.75 -11.82 -6.45
N GLY A 551 -34.66 -12.26 -5.83
CA GLY A 551 -34.53 -13.61 -5.25
C GLY A 551 -33.87 -14.65 -6.15
N ASP A 552 -33.48 -14.28 -7.38
CA ASP A 552 -32.67 -15.07 -8.30
C ASP A 552 -31.22 -14.53 -8.36
N PRO A 553 -30.26 -15.23 -7.75
CA PRO A 553 -28.85 -14.83 -7.74
C PRO A 553 -28.21 -14.69 -9.13
N GLU A 554 -28.57 -15.58 -10.06
CA GLU A 554 -28.02 -15.57 -11.43
C GLU A 554 -28.54 -14.35 -12.20
N HIS A 555 -29.79 -13.98 -11.97
CA HIS A 555 -30.42 -12.81 -12.58
C HIS A 555 -29.74 -11.50 -12.16
N ALA A 556 -29.35 -11.36 -10.89
CA ALA A 556 -28.61 -10.20 -10.40
C ALA A 556 -27.29 -10.00 -11.16
N VAL A 557 -26.55 -11.10 -11.36
CA VAL A 557 -25.28 -11.13 -12.08
C VAL A 557 -25.49 -10.79 -13.56
N ILE A 558 -26.49 -11.40 -14.21
CA ILE A 558 -26.81 -11.13 -15.62
C ILE A 558 -27.20 -9.66 -15.84
N LYS A 559 -27.98 -9.08 -14.93
CA LYS A 559 -28.39 -7.66 -15.00
C LYS A 559 -27.17 -6.73 -14.93
N PHE A 560 -26.22 -7.03 -14.04
CA PHE A 560 -24.95 -6.31 -13.93
C PHE A 560 -24.06 -6.46 -15.16
N GLN A 561 -23.91 -7.67 -15.68
CA GLN A 561 -23.12 -7.94 -16.88
C GLN A 561 -23.68 -7.20 -18.11
N ARG A 562 -25.01 -7.23 -18.27
CA ARG A 562 -25.70 -6.47 -19.33
C ARG A 562 -25.50 -4.96 -19.19
N PHE A 563 -25.54 -4.45 -17.96
CA PHE A 563 -25.29 -3.04 -17.69
C PHE A 563 -23.86 -2.60 -18.06
N LEU A 564 -22.87 -3.48 -17.83
CA LEU A 564 -21.49 -3.23 -18.21
C LEU A 564 -21.20 -3.55 -19.69
N GLY A 565 -22.15 -4.13 -20.42
CA GLY A 565 -21.96 -4.52 -21.82
C GLY A 565 -21.02 -5.72 -22.02
N ILE A 566 -20.92 -6.60 -21.02
CA ILE A 566 -20.12 -7.84 -21.05
C ILE A 566 -21.02 -9.09 -21.18
N PRO A 567 -20.47 -10.27 -21.54
CA PRO A 567 -21.27 -11.48 -21.72
C PRO A 567 -22.11 -11.84 -20.48
N PRO A 568 -23.41 -12.14 -20.63
CA PRO A 568 -24.30 -12.46 -19.51
C PRO A 568 -24.15 -13.92 -19.05
N THR A 569 -22.98 -14.27 -18.51
CA THR A 569 -22.67 -15.64 -18.07
C THR A 569 -23.44 -16.07 -16.81
N GLY A 570 -23.92 -15.12 -16.00
CA GLY A 570 -24.60 -15.38 -14.74
C GLY A 570 -23.70 -15.89 -13.60
N LYS A 571 -22.38 -15.94 -13.81
CA LYS A 571 -21.43 -16.48 -12.82
C LYS A 571 -20.84 -15.41 -11.90
N PHE A 572 -20.77 -15.72 -10.60
CA PHE A 572 -20.21 -14.83 -9.58
C PHE A 572 -18.73 -14.51 -9.80
N GLU A 573 -17.93 -15.51 -10.16
CA GLU A 573 -16.48 -15.35 -10.40
C GLU A 573 -16.16 -14.30 -11.48
N ASP A 574 -17.03 -14.17 -12.49
CA ASP A 574 -16.85 -13.24 -13.60
C ASP A 574 -17.12 -11.78 -13.21
N VAL A 575 -17.79 -11.55 -12.08
CA VAL A 575 -18.19 -10.21 -11.62
C VAL A 575 -17.67 -9.87 -10.24
N ALA A 576 -17.13 -10.82 -9.47
CA ALA A 576 -16.75 -10.62 -8.08
C ALA A 576 -15.74 -9.49 -7.90
N GLU A 577 -14.67 -9.47 -8.70
CA GLU A 577 -13.65 -8.42 -8.68
C GLU A 577 -14.23 -7.08 -9.14
N LEU A 578 -14.99 -7.05 -10.24
CA LEU A 578 -15.61 -5.83 -10.79
C LEU A 578 -16.61 -5.19 -9.81
N VAL A 579 -17.43 -6.01 -9.16
CA VAL A 579 -18.41 -5.59 -8.15
C VAL A 579 -17.68 -5.11 -6.90
N ASN A 580 -16.63 -5.81 -6.47
CA ASN A 580 -15.86 -5.41 -5.30
C ASN A 580 -15.11 -4.09 -5.55
N ASP A 581 -14.48 -3.94 -6.70
CA ASP A 581 -13.79 -2.71 -7.11
C ASP A 581 -14.75 -1.53 -7.20
N TRP A 582 -15.93 -1.72 -7.81
CA TRP A 582 -16.92 -0.66 -7.87
C TRP A 582 -17.45 -0.31 -6.48
N TYR A 583 -17.78 -1.31 -5.68
CA TYR A 583 -18.39 -1.13 -4.37
C TYR A 583 -17.42 -0.54 -3.34
N VAL A 584 -16.16 -0.98 -3.34
CA VAL A 584 -15.13 -0.58 -2.36
C VAL A 584 -14.36 0.65 -2.83
N ALA A 585 -13.90 0.67 -4.09
CA ALA A 585 -13.08 1.76 -4.62
C ALA A 585 -13.92 2.89 -5.25
N GLY A 586 -15.23 2.70 -5.40
CA GLY A 586 -16.15 3.71 -5.94
C GLY A 586 -15.94 4.03 -7.42
N ARG A 587 -15.12 3.25 -8.13
CA ARG A 587 -14.84 3.40 -9.55
C ARG A 587 -15.78 2.52 -10.35
N ARG A 588 -16.60 3.12 -11.22
CA ARG A 588 -17.41 2.34 -12.17
C ARG A 588 -16.47 1.51 -13.05
N PRO A 589 -16.67 0.19 -13.18
CA PRO A 589 -15.89 -0.63 -14.08
C PRO A 589 -16.14 -0.22 -15.53
N GLU A 590 -15.08 -0.07 -16.30
CA GLU A 590 -15.11 0.13 -17.75
C GLU A 590 -14.42 -1.06 -18.44
N PRO A 591 -15.04 -2.27 -18.41
CA PRO A 591 -14.45 -3.43 -19.05
C PRO A 591 -14.38 -3.24 -20.57
N ASN A 592 -13.26 -3.63 -21.18
CA ASN A 592 -13.11 -3.64 -22.62
C ASN A 592 -13.87 -4.87 -23.20
N PRO A 593 -14.87 -4.69 -24.08
CA PRO A 593 -15.64 -5.80 -24.63
C PRO A 593 -14.82 -6.82 -25.43
N GLU A 594 -13.62 -6.43 -25.90
CA GLU A 594 -12.71 -7.31 -26.65
C GLU A 594 -11.97 -8.33 -25.76
N ASP A 595 -11.97 -8.12 -24.43
CA ASP A 595 -11.29 -9.01 -23.49
C ASP A 595 -12.14 -10.24 -23.11
N TYR A 596 -13.38 -10.33 -23.60
CA TYR A 596 -14.36 -11.34 -23.20
C TYR A 596 -14.79 -12.25 -24.36
N ASP A 597 -14.86 -13.54 -24.09
CA ASP A 597 -15.31 -14.57 -25.04
C ASP A 597 -16.85 -14.59 -25.07
N TRP A 598 -17.44 -14.24 -26.21
CA TRP A 598 -18.89 -14.16 -26.37
C TRP A 598 -19.47 -15.55 -26.68
N PRO A 599 -20.52 -16.01 -25.98
CA PRO A 599 -21.18 -17.25 -26.35
C PRO A 599 -21.70 -17.15 -27.78
N GLU A 600 -21.51 -18.21 -28.58
CA GLU A 600 -22.06 -18.30 -29.94
C GLU A 600 -23.57 -18.03 -29.88
N GLN A 601 -24.04 -17.04 -30.63
CA GLN A 601 -25.47 -16.73 -30.74
C GLN A 601 -26.21 -17.97 -31.23
N GLU A 602 -27.07 -18.56 -30.41
CA GLU A 602 -28.08 -19.48 -30.92
C GLU A 602 -28.93 -18.71 -31.94
N PRO A 603 -29.19 -19.27 -33.13
CA PRO A 603 -29.92 -18.57 -34.16
C PRO A 603 -31.34 -18.26 -33.66
N ASP A 604 -31.72 -16.99 -33.70
CA ASP A 604 -33.07 -16.50 -33.41
C ASP A 604 -34.09 -17.20 -34.34
N ASP A 605 -34.77 -18.23 -33.82
CA ASP A 605 -35.97 -18.82 -34.41
C ASP A 605 -37.16 -17.87 -34.22
N HIS A 606 -37.15 -16.73 -34.90
CA HIS A 606 -38.33 -15.88 -35.07
C HIS A 606 -38.47 -15.36 -36.51
N ASP A 607 -38.59 -16.30 -37.45
CA ASP A 607 -39.35 -16.10 -38.69
C ASP A 607 -40.84 -15.99 -38.35
N HIS A 608 -41.28 -14.78 -37.99
CA HIS A 608 -42.67 -14.36 -38.19
C HIS A 608 -42.69 -13.14 -39.09
N ASP A 609 -42.70 -13.46 -40.40
CA ASP A 609 -43.21 -12.63 -41.47
C ASP A 609 -44.50 -11.91 -41.06
N HIS A 610 -44.39 -10.61 -40.79
CA HIS A 610 -45.50 -9.68 -40.99
C HIS A 610 -45.14 -8.72 -42.12
N ASP A 611 -45.39 -9.23 -43.32
CA ASP A 611 -45.66 -8.48 -44.54
C ASP A 611 -46.77 -7.44 -44.29
N HIS A 612 -46.40 -6.16 -44.24
CA HIS A 612 -47.32 -5.06 -44.49
C HIS A 612 -46.68 -4.04 -45.42
N GLY A 613 -47.02 -4.22 -46.71
CA GLY A 613 -46.74 -3.31 -47.80
C GLY A 613 -47.33 -1.91 -47.65
N HIS A 614 -46.65 -1.02 -48.36
CA HIS A 614 -46.95 0.39 -48.59
C HIS A 614 -48.35 0.67 -49.17
N ASP A 615 -48.90 1.81 -48.72
CA ASP A 615 -49.70 2.81 -49.43
C ASP A 615 -50.93 2.37 -50.25
N HIS A 616 -52.12 2.86 -49.88
CA HIS A 616 -52.76 4.04 -50.51
C HIS A 616 -54.29 4.08 -50.31
N HIS A 617 -54.78 5.32 -50.19
CA HIS A 617 -56.12 5.82 -50.54
C HIS A 617 -57.34 5.52 -49.65
N GLY A 618 -57.91 6.61 -49.13
CA GLY A 618 -59.29 6.99 -49.51
C GLY A 618 -60.36 6.87 -48.42
N GLU A 619 -60.84 8.05 -48.01
CA GLU A 619 -62.08 8.40 -47.28
C GLU A 619 -62.21 8.03 -45.79
#